data_AF-A0A2E5XN63-F1
#
_entry.id   AF-A0A2E5XN63-F1
#
_cell.length_a   1.000
_cell.length_b   1.000
_cell.length_c   1.000
_cell.angle_alpha   90.00
_cell.angle_beta   90.00
_cell.angle_gamma   90.00
#
_symmetry.space_group_name_H-M   'P 1'
#
loop_
_entity.id
_entity.type
_entity.pdbx_description
1 polymer ?
#
loop_
_entity_poly.entity_id
_entity_poly.type
_entity_poly.pdbx_seq_one_letter_code
_entity_poly.pdbx_strand_id
1 'polypeptide(L)'
;MGEETPQTKEFIDKKEESEASFWRLKKAFDKWRENRVNGILAQEGESIWLTLGRPLFLSGCILFDGPVLLEIIRLGDRAAWSWIAYFAALYFAVNFQRKIYDRTFSVDTSQLPFNSEQ
;
A
#
# COMPACT_ATOMS: atom_id res chain seq x y z
N MET A 1 25.12 65.58 28.57
CA MET A 1 25.50 64.16 28.73
C MET A 1 24.43 63.37 28.00
N GLY A 2 24.66 63.06 26.74
CA GLY A 2 23.63 62.48 25.89
C GLY A 2 24.30 61.91 24.66
N GLU A 3 24.56 60.61 24.71
CA GLU A 3 24.90 59.84 23.53
C GLU A 3 24.16 58.51 23.67
N GLU A 4 22.88 58.53 23.29
CA GLU A 4 22.14 57.32 22.99
C GLU A 4 22.56 56.91 21.57
N THR A 5 23.34 55.83 21.47
CA THR A 5 23.71 55.24 20.19
C THR A 5 22.48 54.55 19.59
N PRO A 6 21.99 54.99 18.41
CA PRO A 6 20.83 54.37 17.79
C PRO A 6 21.27 53.07 17.11
N GLN A 7 20.79 51.96 17.68
CA GLN A 7 20.38 50.72 17.01
C GLN A 7 21.16 50.36 15.74
N THR A 8 22.17 49.51 15.91
CA THR A 8 22.71 48.68 14.81
C THR A 8 21.59 47.74 14.37
N LYS A 9 20.73 48.22 13.47
CA LYS A 9 19.82 47.35 12.73
C LYS A 9 20.71 46.46 11.88
N GLU A 10 20.79 45.20 12.30
CA GLU A 10 21.27 44.06 11.54
C GLU A 10 20.64 44.15 10.14
N PHE A 11 21.41 44.63 9.16
CA PHE A 11 20.99 44.62 7.77
C PHE A 11 21.05 43.16 7.33
N ILE A 12 19.91 42.49 7.46
CA ILE A 12 19.67 41.21 6.81
C ILE A 12 19.91 41.42 5.31
N ASP A 13 20.93 40.76 4.77
CA ASP A 13 21.26 40.82 3.35
C ASP A 13 20.12 40.16 2.56
N LYS A 14 19.34 40.98 1.85
CA LYS A 14 18.24 40.53 0.99
C LYS A 14 18.69 39.44 0.01
N LYS A 15 19.95 39.47 -0.41
CA LYS A 15 20.51 38.47 -1.30
C LYS A 15 20.62 37.12 -0.60
N GLU A 16 21.11 37.09 0.63
CA GLU A 16 21.24 35.88 1.45
C GLU A 16 19.87 35.25 1.77
N GLU A 17 18.85 36.05 2.10
CA GLU A 17 17.47 35.56 2.27
C GLU A 17 16.87 35.00 0.97
N SER A 18 17.18 35.62 -0.16
CA SER A 18 16.70 35.16 -1.48
C SER A 18 17.35 33.83 -1.88
N GLU A 19 18.63 33.64 -1.56
CA GLU A 19 19.34 32.39 -1.80
C GLU A 19 18.86 31.30 -0.83
N ALA A 20 18.68 31.62 0.45
CA ALA A 20 18.14 30.68 1.44
C ALA A 20 16.71 30.22 1.09
N SER A 21 15.85 31.13 0.63
CA SER A 21 14.50 30.79 0.17
C SER A 21 14.51 29.97 -1.11
N PHE A 22 15.41 30.28 -2.06
CA PHE A 22 15.62 29.46 -3.26
C PHE A 22 16.05 28.03 -2.92
N TRP A 23 17.00 27.85 -2.00
CA TRP A 23 17.46 26.52 -1.59
C TRP A 23 16.37 25.71 -0.88
N ARG A 24 15.51 26.36 -0.09
CA ARG A 24 14.33 25.69 0.52
C ARG A 24 13.35 25.21 -0.56
N LEU A 25 13.08 26.06 -1.54
CA LEU A 25 12.19 25.74 -2.65
C LEU A 25 12.75 24.60 -3.51
N LYS A 26 14.05 24.66 -3.81
CA LYS A 26 14.76 23.60 -4.52
C LYS A 26 14.72 22.28 -3.77
N LYS A 27 15.00 22.29 -2.46
CA LYS A 27 14.94 21.08 -1.62
C LYS A 27 13.53 20.47 -1.59
N ALA A 28 12.50 21.30 -1.49
CA ALA A 28 11.11 20.85 -1.56
C ALA A 28 10.77 20.24 -2.93
N PHE A 29 11.25 20.85 -4.02
CA PHE A 29 11.05 20.36 -5.37
C PHE A 29 11.79 19.05 -5.64
N ASP A 30 13.04 18.93 -5.17
CA ASP A 30 13.83 17.69 -5.27
C ASP A 30 13.17 16.55 -4.49
N LYS A 31 12.69 16.81 -3.27
CA LYS A 31 11.93 15.82 -2.49
C LYS A 31 10.66 15.37 -3.20
N TRP A 32 9.93 16.29 -3.84
CA TRP A 32 8.74 15.95 -4.62
C TRP A 32 9.08 15.10 -5.85
N ARG A 33 10.17 15.42 -6.54
CA ARG A 33 10.66 14.67 -7.70
C ARG A 33 11.08 13.25 -7.30
N GLU A 34 11.85 13.12 -6.24
CA GLU A 34 12.26 11.81 -5.70
C GLU A 34 11.05 10.96 -5.32
N ASN A 35 10.07 11.53 -4.61
CA ASN A 35 8.84 10.81 -4.26
C ASN A 35 8.07 10.33 -5.50
N ARG A 36 7.98 11.14 -6.57
CA ARG A 36 7.33 10.70 -7.82
C ARG A 36 8.10 9.60 -8.51
N VAL A 37 9.42 9.73 -8.63
CA VAL A 37 10.26 8.73 -9.29
C VAL A 37 10.22 7.41 -8.51
N ASN A 38 10.34 7.46 -7.19
CA ASN A 38 10.25 6.28 -6.33
C ASN A 38 8.87 5.62 -6.41
N GLY A 39 7.79 6.39 -6.49
CA GLY A 39 6.44 5.85 -6.68
C GLY A 39 6.27 5.14 -8.03
N ILE A 40 6.81 5.70 -9.10
CA ILE A 40 6.77 5.08 -10.44
C ILE A 40 7.61 3.80 -10.47
N LEU A 41 8.83 3.84 -9.92
CA LEU A 41 9.73 2.67 -9.87
C LEU A 41 9.16 1.54 -9.01
N ALA A 42 8.50 1.87 -7.90
CA ALA A 42 7.80 0.88 -7.06
C ALA A 42 6.66 0.19 -7.82
N GLN A 43 6.02 0.89 -8.75
CA GLN A 43 4.92 0.38 -9.56
C GLN A 43 5.42 -0.39 -10.80
N GLU A 44 6.58 -0.05 -11.34
CA GLU A 44 7.22 -0.71 -12.49
C GLU A 44 7.79 -2.09 -12.13
N GLY A 45 8.15 -2.31 -10.86
CA GLY A 45 8.61 -3.60 -10.34
C GLY A 45 7.50 -4.62 -10.04
N GLU A 46 6.23 -4.20 -9.95
CA GLU A 46 5.11 -5.12 -9.74
C GLU A 46 4.68 -5.74 -11.07
N SER A 47 4.84 -7.06 -11.20
CA SER A 47 4.43 -7.77 -12.42
C SER A 47 2.94 -7.55 -12.68
N ILE A 48 2.59 -7.11 -13.90
CA ILE A 48 1.19 -6.94 -14.37
C ILE A 48 0.35 -8.20 -14.11
N TRP A 49 0.99 -9.38 -14.13
CA TRP A 49 0.38 -10.67 -13.79
C TRP A 49 -0.09 -10.77 -12.33
N LEU A 50 0.62 -10.15 -11.39
CA LEU A 50 0.21 -10.11 -9.99
C LEU A 50 -0.95 -9.13 -9.81
N THR A 51 -0.90 -7.97 -10.44
CA THR A 51 -1.95 -6.95 -10.37
C THR A 51 -3.27 -7.45 -10.94
N LEU A 52 -3.26 -8.15 -12.08
CA LEU A 52 -4.45 -8.74 -12.69
C LEU A 52 -4.80 -10.11 -12.10
N GLY A 53 -3.81 -10.87 -11.64
CA GLY A 53 -4.02 -12.20 -11.08
C GLY A 53 -4.77 -12.18 -9.75
N ARG A 54 -4.54 -11.17 -8.89
CA ARG A 54 -5.26 -11.01 -7.61
C ARG A 54 -6.79 -10.94 -7.78
N PRO A 55 -7.36 -10.00 -8.56
CA PRO A 55 -8.81 -9.92 -8.75
C PRO A 55 -9.37 -11.14 -9.49
N LEU A 56 -8.63 -11.71 -10.45
CA LEU A 56 -9.05 -12.94 -11.14
C LEU A 56 -9.12 -14.15 -10.19
N PHE A 57 -8.14 -14.30 -9.30
CA PHE A 57 -8.13 -15.35 -8.29
C PHE A 57 -9.30 -15.20 -7.32
N LEU A 58 -9.51 -13.99 -6.80
CA LEU A 58 -10.66 -13.68 -5.92
C LEU A 58 -11.99 -13.96 -6.61
N SER A 59 -12.13 -13.58 -7.88
CA SER A 59 -13.33 -13.89 -8.67
C SER A 59 -13.54 -15.40 -8.80
N GLY A 60 -12.48 -16.16 -9.08
CA GLY A 60 -12.52 -17.62 -9.11
C GLY A 60 -12.94 -18.25 -7.78
N CYS A 61 -12.42 -17.74 -6.65
CA CYS A 61 -12.81 -18.20 -5.31
C CYS A 61 -14.29 -17.96 -5.03
N ILE A 62 -14.84 -16.79 -5.38
CA ILE A 62 -16.26 -16.48 -5.20
C ILE A 62 -17.13 -17.38 -6.08
N LEU A 63 -16.72 -17.61 -7.33
CA LEU A 63 -17.42 -18.51 -8.26
C LEU A 63 -17.32 -19.97 -7.85
N PHE A 64 -16.30 -20.37 -7.09
CA PHE A 64 -16.21 -21.69 -6.51
C PHE A 64 -17.08 -21.79 -5.24
N ASP A 65 -16.89 -20.89 -4.27
CA ASP A 65 -17.55 -20.92 -2.97
C ASP A 65 -19.07 -20.73 -3.06
N GLY A 66 -19.58 -19.98 -4.04
CA GLY A 66 -21.02 -19.85 -4.24
C GLY A 66 -21.67 -21.18 -4.66
N PRO A 67 -21.62 -21.54 -5.95
CA PRO A 67 -22.33 -22.69 -6.47
C PRO A 67 -21.84 -24.03 -5.92
N VAL A 68 -20.52 -24.22 -5.70
CA VAL A 68 -19.99 -25.54 -5.30
C VAL A 68 -20.32 -25.85 -3.83
N LEU A 69 -20.16 -24.90 -2.91
CA LEU A 69 -20.48 -25.17 -1.50
C LEU A 69 -21.99 -25.15 -1.24
N LEU A 70 -22.78 -24.36 -1.97
CA LEU A 70 -24.24 -24.42 -1.86
C LEU A 70 -24.82 -25.78 -2.28
N GLU A 71 -24.11 -26.52 -3.14
CA GLU A 71 -24.52 -27.87 -3.54
C GLU A 71 -24.51 -28.84 -2.35
N ILE A 72 -23.66 -28.64 -1.34
CA ILE A 72 -23.64 -29.42 -0.10
C ILE A 72 -24.97 -29.31 0.65
N ILE A 73 -25.50 -28.09 0.75
CA ILE A 73 -26.79 -27.84 1.42
C ILE A 73 -27.94 -28.44 0.60
N ARG A 74 -27.86 -28.35 -0.73
CA ARG A 74 -28.87 -28.92 -1.64
C ARG A 74 -28.90 -30.45 -1.57
N LEU A 75 -27.76 -31.12 -1.60
CA LEU A 75 -27.65 -32.59 -1.53
C LEU A 75 -28.08 -33.13 -0.16
N GLY A 76 -27.80 -32.38 0.90
CA GLY A 76 -28.18 -32.76 2.25
C GLY A 76 -29.63 -32.43 2.64
N ASP A 77 -30.48 -32.10 1.67
CA ASP A 77 -31.90 -31.76 1.87
C ASP A 77 -32.14 -30.67 2.92
N ARG A 78 -31.20 -29.72 3.02
CA ARG A 78 -31.21 -28.61 3.99
C ARG A 78 -31.26 -29.07 5.46
N ALA A 79 -30.84 -30.30 5.75
CA ALA A 79 -30.77 -30.84 7.10
C ALA A 79 -29.72 -30.10 7.94
N ALA A 80 -29.87 -30.15 9.27
CA ALA A 80 -28.96 -29.46 10.20
C ALA A 80 -27.49 -29.89 10.04
N TRP A 81 -27.24 -31.16 9.73
CA TRP A 81 -25.88 -31.66 9.48
C TRP A 81 -25.26 -31.08 8.20
N SER A 82 -26.07 -30.72 7.20
CA SER A 82 -25.62 -30.15 5.93
C SER A 82 -25.15 -28.71 6.11
N TRP A 83 -25.78 -27.97 7.04
CA TRP A 83 -25.29 -26.66 7.46
C TRP A 83 -23.94 -26.77 8.18
N ILE A 84 -23.79 -27.73 9.08
CA ILE A 84 -22.51 -27.99 9.77
C ILE A 84 -21.42 -28.34 8.75
N ALA A 85 -21.72 -29.25 7.82
CA ALA A 85 -20.82 -29.65 6.74
C ALA A 85 -20.46 -28.46 5.82
N TYR A 86 -21.43 -27.61 5.48
CA TYR A 86 -21.22 -26.39 4.71
C TYR A 86 -20.25 -25.43 5.41
N PHE A 87 -20.49 -25.11 6.69
CA PHE A 87 -19.61 -24.19 7.43
C PHE A 87 -18.20 -24.78 7.60
N ALA A 88 -18.08 -26.09 7.84
CA ALA A 88 -16.79 -26.76 7.91
C ALA A 88 -16.04 -26.71 6.57
N ALA A 89 -16.73 -26.99 5.46
CA ALA A 89 -16.16 -26.92 4.12
C ALA A 89 -15.76 -25.50 3.73
N LEU A 90 -16.60 -24.50 4.05
CA LEU A 90 -16.30 -23.07 3.83
C LEU A 90 -15.06 -22.64 4.60
N TYR A 91 -14.99 -22.99 5.88
CA TYR A 91 -13.82 -22.67 6.69
C TYR A 91 -12.54 -23.28 6.09
N PHE A 92 -12.61 -24.54 5.64
CA PHE A 92 -11.48 -25.19 5.00
C PHE A 92 -11.10 -24.53 3.67
N ALA A 93 -12.08 -24.25 2.81
CA ALA A 93 -11.89 -23.61 1.51
C ALA A 93 -11.23 -22.24 1.68
N VAL A 94 -11.74 -21.39 2.57
CA VAL A 94 -11.18 -20.05 2.83
C VAL A 94 -9.74 -20.15 3.35
N ASN A 95 -9.44 -21.05 4.28
CA ASN A 95 -8.07 -21.24 4.76
C ASN A 95 -7.13 -21.70 3.65
N PHE A 96 -7.59 -22.62 2.80
CA PHE A 96 -6.81 -23.13 1.69
C PHE A 96 -6.58 -22.05 0.61
N GLN A 97 -7.63 -21.32 0.24
CA GLN A 97 -7.57 -20.19 -0.70
C GLN A 97 -6.63 -19.11 -0.18
N ARG A 98 -6.70 -18.78 1.12
CA ARG A 98 -5.79 -17.82 1.75
C ARG A 98 -4.33 -18.28 1.66
N LYS A 99 -4.04 -19.53 1.97
CA LYS A 99 -2.68 -20.08 1.88
C LYS A 99 -2.14 -20.07 0.44
N ILE A 100 -3.00 -20.39 -0.55
CA ILE A 100 -2.63 -20.32 -1.97
C ILE A 100 -2.42 -18.87 -2.40
N TYR A 101 -3.31 -17.97 -1.99
CA TYR A 101 -3.21 -16.55 -2.29
C TYR A 101 -1.91 -15.98 -1.75
N ASP A 102 -1.62 -16.22 -0.47
CA ASP A 102 -0.39 -15.76 0.17
C ASP A 102 0.84 -16.34 -0.53
N ARG A 103 0.85 -17.62 -0.92
CA ARG A 103 2.00 -18.22 -1.63
C ARG A 103 2.18 -17.70 -3.06
N THR A 104 1.09 -17.38 -3.75
CA THR A 104 1.10 -17.03 -5.18
C THR A 104 1.27 -15.53 -5.40
N PHE A 105 0.72 -14.72 -4.48
CA PHE A 105 0.69 -13.26 -4.55
C PHE A 105 1.49 -12.58 -3.43
N SER A 106 2.27 -13.34 -2.64
CA SER A 106 3.30 -12.75 -1.77
C SER A 106 4.25 -11.95 -2.64
N VAL A 107 4.07 -10.65 -2.63
CA VAL A 107 5.05 -9.71 -3.16
C VAL A 107 6.06 -9.49 -2.04
N ASP A 108 7.32 -9.75 -2.33
CA ASP A 108 8.43 -9.49 -1.42
C ASP A 108 8.60 -7.96 -1.30
N THR A 109 7.79 -7.34 -0.45
CA THR A 109 7.89 -5.90 -0.13
C THR A 109 9.16 -5.58 0.67
N SER A 110 9.92 -6.61 1.07
CA SER A 110 11.23 -6.51 1.70
C SER A 110 12.30 -5.85 0.82
N GLN A 111 12.08 -5.77 -0.50
CA GLN A 111 13.01 -5.11 -1.44
C GLN A 111 12.78 -3.60 -1.58
N LEU A 112 11.74 -3.04 -0.96
CA LEU A 112 11.60 -1.60 -0.83
C LEU A 112 12.27 -1.19 0.48
N PRO A 113 13.47 -0.58 0.46
CA PRO A 113 13.98 0.11 1.62
C PRO A 113 13.10 1.35 1.84
N PHE A 114 11.95 1.16 2.45
CA PHE A 114 11.28 2.24 3.15
C PHE A 114 12.18 2.60 4.30
N ASN A 115 13.14 3.48 4.03
CA ASN A 115 13.98 4.09 5.04
C ASN A 115 13.05 4.95 5.92
N SER A 116 12.46 4.31 6.93
CA SER A 116 11.63 4.94 7.95
C SER A 116 12.52 5.57 9.02
N GLU A 117 13.55 6.29 8.60
CA GLU A 117 14.34 7.18 9.44
C GLU A 117 14.52 8.49 8.69
N GLN A 118 13.60 9.43 8.93
CA GLN A 118 13.88 10.86 9.16
C GLN A 118 12.60 11.63 9.47
#